data_AF-A0A357MMF6-F1
#
_entry.id   AF-A0A357MMF6-F1
#
_cell.length_a   1.000
_cell.length_b   1.000
_cell.length_c   1.000
_cell.angle_alpha   90.00
_cell.angle_beta   90.00
_cell.angle_gamma   90.00
#
_symmetry.space_group_name_H-M   'P 1'
#
loop_
_entity.id
_entity.type
_entity.pdbx_description
1 polymer ?
#
loop_
_entity_poly.entity_id
_entity_poly.type
_entity_poly.pdbx_seq_one_letter_code
_entity_poly.pdbx_strand_id
1 'polypeptide(L)'
;MGRFTISGRRVLAAAAVLALGIGGAAAPTMAQTTEAHRVSAGEVARGPVTNLPLPRFVSMKAREGNVRRGPSLTHRIDWVYVRPDIPLQITAEHGHWRRVRDRDGAGGWMHYALLSGVRTVLVEKDMMPVHSRPDPRTPVVAAFELGVVARLGECGPDWCRISAGGYRGWAEKAHLWGVAPDEIRD
;
A
#
# COMPACT_ATOMS: atom_id res chain seq x y z
N MET A 1 40.84 1.79 -28.25
CA MET A 1 41.66 2.98 -28.56
C MET A 1 41.02 4.18 -27.88
N GLY A 2 41.52 4.67 -26.74
CA GLY A 2 42.61 5.67 -26.62
C GLY A 2 41.98 7.08 -26.55
N ARG A 3 42.22 7.97 -25.59
CA ARG A 3 43.37 8.19 -24.70
C ARG A 3 42.94 8.93 -23.41
N PHE A 4 43.66 8.63 -22.33
CA PHE A 4 43.85 9.48 -21.15
C PHE A 4 44.57 10.79 -21.52
N THR A 5 44.26 11.89 -20.81
CA THR A 5 45.23 12.94 -20.48
C THR A 5 45.00 13.50 -19.08
N ILE A 6 46.00 13.30 -18.24
CA ILE A 6 46.28 13.96 -16.95
C ILE A 6 46.95 15.32 -17.25
N SER A 7 46.61 16.40 -16.52
CA SER A 7 47.52 17.53 -16.18
C SER A 7 46.72 18.58 -15.38
N GLY A 8 47.16 19.18 -14.27
CA GLY A 8 48.44 19.17 -13.59
C GLY A 8 48.34 20.01 -12.29
N ARG A 9 49.17 19.67 -11.31
CA ARG A 9 49.34 20.42 -10.05
C ARG A 9 50.09 21.73 -10.32
N ARG A 10 49.76 22.80 -9.59
CA ARG A 10 50.72 23.87 -9.25
C ARG A 10 50.62 24.20 -7.76
N VAL A 11 51.79 24.22 -7.15
CA VAL A 11 52.13 24.62 -5.78
C VAL A 11 52.59 26.07 -5.82
N LEU A 12 52.70 26.70 -4.63
CA LEU A 12 53.37 27.97 -4.25
C LEU A 12 52.38 29.12 -4.04
N ALA A 13 52.50 30.01 -3.05
CA ALA A 13 53.36 30.11 -1.87
C ALA A 13 52.67 31.10 -0.89
N ALA A 14 53.08 31.06 0.38
CA ALA A 14 52.59 31.92 1.45
C ALA A 14 53.04 33.39 1.30
N ALA A 15 52.19 34.32 1.75
CA ALA A 15 52.60 35.66 2.19
C ALA A 15 51.72 36.09 3.37
N ALA A 16 52.39 36.41 4.48
CA ALA A 16 51.79 36.94 5.70
C ALA A 16 51.51 38.44 5.56
N VAL A 17 50.37 38.90 6.08
CA VAL A 17 50.11 40.31 6.36
C VAL A 17 49.51 40.40 7.76
N LEU A 18 50.23 41.08 8.66
CA LEU A 18 49.72 41.54 9.95
C LEU A 18 48.73 42.69 9.72
N ALA A 19 47.56 42.62 10.36
CA ALA A 19 46.77 43.81 10.68
C ALA A 19 46.10 43.63 12.04
N LEU A 20 46.44 44.52 12.97
CA LEU A 20 45.74 44.72 14.24
C LEU A 20 44.32 45.21 13.96
N GLY A 21 43.32 44.65 14.65
CA GLY A 21 41.93 45.05 14.53
C GLY A 21 41.09 44.57 15.70
N ILE A 22 40.87 45.49 16.64
CA ILE A 22 40.07 45.40 17.86
C ILE A 22 38.59 45.20 17.48
N GLY A 23 37.86 44.31 18.17
CA GLY A 23 36.40 44.29 18.05
C GLY A 23 35.75 42.96 18.38
N GLY A 24 35.57 42.70 19.67
CA GLY A 24 34.74 41.60 20.14
C GLY A 24 33.27 41.80 19.76
N ALA A 25 32.70 40.82 19.07
CA ALA A 25 31.27 40.56 19.05
C ALA A 25 31.09 39.05 19.13
N ALA A 26 30.96 38.54 20.35
CA ALA A 26 30.56 37.16 20.60
C ALA A 26 29.09 37.02 20.16
N ALA A 27 28.86 36.52 18.95
CA ALA A 27 27.53 36.14 18.51
C ALA A 27 27.08 34.92 19.32
N PRO A 28 25.85 34.91 19.88
CA PRO A 28 25.33 33.71 20.50
C PRO A 28 25.08 32.66 19.42
N THR A 29 25.84 31.57 19.46
CA THR A 29 25.52 30.35 18.71
C THR A 29 24.16 29.85 19.19
N MET A 30 23.10 30.10 18.40
CA MET A 30 21.83 29.43 18.60
C MET A 30 22.00 27.96 18.24
N ALA A 31 22.22 27.14 19.27
CA ALA A 31 22.08 25.70 19.18
C ALA A 31 20.62 25.38 18.89
N GLN A 32 20.29 25.15 17.62
CA GLN A 32 19.00 24.61 17.23
C GLN A 32 18.97 23.13 17.64
N THR A 33 18.33 22.83 18.75
CA THR A 33 17.87 21.48 19.09
C THR A 33 16.88 21.07 18.01
N THR A 34 17.34 20.29 17.04
CA THR A 34 16.47 19.49 16.18
C THR A 34 15.76 18.47 17.05
N GLU A 35 14.57 18.82 17.54
CA GLU A 35 13.62 17.86 18.08
C GLU A 35 13.23 16.91 16.95
N ALA A 36 13.80 15.71 17.00
CA ALA A 36 13.37 14.61 16.16
C ALA A 36 11.88 14.35 16.44
N HIS A 37 11.02 14.78 15.50
CA HIS A 37 9.61 14.45 15.48
C HIS A 37 9.50 12.93 15.41
N ARG A 38 9.33 12.28 16.57
CA ARG A 38 9.02 10.87 16.66
C ARG A 38 7.63 10.67 16.07
N VAL A 39 7.57 10.23 14.81
CA VAL A 39 6.34 9.69 14.23
C VAL A 39 5.95 8.51 15.11
N SER A 40 4.91 8.68 15.92
CA SER A 40 4.34 7.61 16.72
C SER A 40 3.75 6.57 15.77
N ALA A 41 4.38 5.40 15.69
CA ALA A 41 3.76 4.22 15.10
C ALA A 41 2.62 3.80 16.03
N GLY A 42 1.36 4.09 15.66
CA GLY A 42 0.24 3.57 16.45
C GLY A 42 -1.16 4.10 16.17
N GLU A 43 -1.35 5.18 15.43
CA GLU A 43 -2.71 5.67 15.14
C GLU A 43 -3.15 5.23 13.74
N VAL A 44 -4.00 4.19 13.69
CA VAL A 44 -4.66 3.78 12.46
C VAL A 44 -5.58 4.91 12.02
N ALA A 45 -5.20 5.61 10.95
CA ALA A 45 -5.99 6.71 10.41
C ALA A 45 -7.42 6.26 10.15
N ARG A 46 -8.41 7.02 10.62
CA ARG A 46 -9.84 6.70 10.42
C ARG A 46 -10.44 7.57 9.33
N GLY A 47 -11.36 6.99 8.57
CA GLY A 47 -12.09 7.69 7.53
C GLY A 47 -13.05 8.74 8.10
N PRO A 48 -13.10 9.96 7.54
CA PRO A 48 -13.93 11.04 8.07
C PRO A 48 -15.44 10.82 7.91
N VAL A 49 -15.86 9.83 7.11
CA VAL A 49 -17.28 9.56 6.85
C VAL A 49 -17.78 8.36 7.65
N THR A 50 -17.11 7.22 7.59
CA THR A 50 -17.58 6.00 8.27
C THR A 50 -16.90 5.74 9.60
N ASN A 51 -15.88 6.53 9.97
CA ASN A 51 -15.03 6.29 11.13
C ASN A 51 -14.36 4.89 11.15
N LEU A 52 -14.24 4.26 9.97
CA LEU A 52 -13.57 2.97 9.82
C LEU A 52 -12.08 3.18 9.54
N PRO A 53 -11.22 2.21 9.88
CA PRO A 53 -9.81 2.22 9.53
C PRO A 53 -9.56 2.51 8.05
N LEU A 54 -8.55 3.33 7.76
CA LEU A 54 -7.99 3.57 6.44
C LEU A 54 -6.48 3.32 6.47
N PRO A 55 -5.92 2.68 5.42
CA PRO A 55 -6.63 2.04 4.32
C PRO A 55 -7.35 0.74 4.77
N ARG A 56 -8.35 0.30 4.02
CA ARG A 56 -9.03 -0.98 4.27
C ARG A 56 -9.49 -1.65 2.99
N PHE A 57 -9.53 -2.97 2.97
CA PHE A 57 -10.01 -3.71 1.81
C PHE A 57 -11.52 -3.94 1.85
N VAL A 58 -12.12 -3.91 0.66
CA VAL A 58 -13.51 -4.18 0.35
C VAL A 58 -13.57 -4.99 -0.94
N SER A 59 -14.77 -5.36 -1.37
CA SER A 59 -14.98 -5.98 -2.68
C SER A 59 -16.00 -5.18 -3.50
N MET A 60 -15.93 -5.35 -4.81
CA MET A 60 -16.99 -4.87 -5.70
C MET A 60 -18.24 -5.74 -5.55
N LYS A 61 -19.40 -5.12 -5.32
CA LYS A 61 -20.69 -5.83 -5.26
C LYS A 61 -21.42 -5.81 -6.60
N ALA A 62 -21.34 -4.69 -7.31
CA ALA A 62 -22.04 -4.50 -8.57
C ALA A 62 -21.40 -5.32 -9.69
N ARG A 63 -22.15 -5.57 -10.77
CA ARG A 63 -21.59 -6.16 -12.00
C ARG A 63 -20.70 -5.18 -12.75
N GLU A 64 -21.02 -3.90 -12.64
CA GLU A 64 -20.26 -2.80 -13.22
C GLU A 64 -19.99 -1.73 -12.16
N GLY A 65 -18.74 -1.29 -12.07
CA GLY A 65 -18.27 -0.32 -11.09
C GLY A 65 -17.60 0.87 -11.77
N ASN A 66 -18.30 2.00 -11.83
CA ASN A 66 -17.77 3.23 -12.42
C ASN A 66 -16.81 3.94 -11.45
N VAL A 67 -15.56 4.09 -11.88
CA VAL A 67 -14.52 4.83 -11.18
C VAL A 67 -14.37 6.20 -11.82
N ARG A 68 -14.50 7.24 -11.00
CA ARG A 68 -14.47 8.63 -11.45
C ARG A 68 -13.22 9.34 -10.94
N ARG A 69 -12.82 10.40 -11.64
CA ARG A 69 -11.70 11.24 -11.23
C ARG A 69 -11.90 11.94 -9.89
N GLY A 70 -13.13 12.30 -9.57
CA GLY A 70 -13.50 13.05 -8.37
C GLY A 70 -14.78 12.52 -7.72
N PRO A 71 -15.08 12.92 -6.48
CA PRO A 71 -16.19 12.42 -5.68
C PRO A 71 -17.52 13.12 -6.04
N SER A 72 -17.90 13.08 -7.32
CA SER A 72 -19.20 13.56 -7.80
C SER A 72 -19.57 12.91 -9.14
N LEU A 73 -20.88 12.80 -9.41
CA LEU A 73 -21.42 12.27 -10.66
C LEU A 73 -21.04 13.10 -11.90
N THR A 74 -20.65 14.37 -11.71
CA THR A 74 -20.22 15.26 -12.80
C THR A 74 -18.79 14.99 -13.27
N HIS A 75 -17.97 14.30 -12.46
CA HIS A 75 -16.62 13.94 -12.87
C HIS A 75 -16.64 12.82 -13.91
N ARG A 76 -15.72 12.89 -14.87
CA ARG A 76 -15.53 11.84 -15.88
C ARG A 76 -15.20 10.49 -15.25
N ILE A 77 -15.70 9.43 -15.88
CA ILE A 77 -15.34 8.05 -15.59
C ILE A 77 -13.99 7.77 -16.25
N ASP A 78 -12.98 7.48 -15.43
CA ASP A 78 -11.63 7.15 -15.91
C ASP A 78 -11.45 5.62 -16.05
N TRP A 79 -12.29 4.82 -15.39
CA TRP A 79 -12.26 3.35 -15.46
C TRP A 79 -13.62 2.73 -15.15
N VAL A 80 -13.91 1.57 -15.75
CA VAL A 80 -15.10 0.75 -15.45
C VAL A 80 -14.64 -0.66 -15.14
N TYR A 81 -14.86 -1.11 -13.91
CA TYR A 81 -14.69 -2.53 -13.61
C TYR A 81 -15.95 -3.31 -14.00
N VAL A 82 -15.78 -4.52 -14.54
CA VAL A 82 -16.87 -5.32 -15.14
C VAL A 82 -17.07 -6.70 -14.50
N ARG A 83 -16.54 -6.90 -13.29
CA ARG A 83 -16.59 -8.20 -12.60
C ARG A 83 -16.81 -8.02 -11.10
N PRO A 84 -17.87 -8.60 -10.51
CA PRO A 84 -18.09 -8.53 -9.07
C PRO A 84 -16.99 -9.25 -8.28
N ASP A 85 -17.01 -9.08 -6.96
CA ASP A 85 -16.10 -9.70 -5.99
C ASP A 85 -14.63 -9.29 -6.12
N ILE A 86 -14.24 -8.50 -7.14
CA ILE A 86 -12.87 -7.98 -7.25
C ILE A 86 -12.51 -7.21 -5.96
N PRO A 87 -11.40 -7.58 -5.28
CA PRO A 87 -10.94 -6.84 -4.12
C PRO A 87 -10.55 -5.40 -4.49
N LEU A 88 -10.77 -4.46 -3.59
CA LEU A 88 -10.42 -3.05 -3.76
C LEU A 88 -9.93 -2.50 -2.42
N GLN A 89 -8.93 -1.63 -2.41
CA GLN A 89 -8.48 -0.93 -1.22
C GLN A 89 -9.08 0.48 -1.17
N ILE A 90 -9.83 0.79 -0.12
CA ILE A 90 -10.27 2.15 0.17
C ILE A 90 -9.12 2.91 0.84
N THR A 91 -8.79 4.07 0.29
CA THR A 91 -7.70 4.94 0.75
C THR A 91 -8.19 6.29 1.26
N ALA A 92 -9.39 6.72 0.88
CA ALA A 92 -10.01 7.95 1.36
C ALA A 92 -11.54 7.90 1.26
N GLU A 93 -12.22 8.77 2.00
CA GLU A 93 -13.67 8.87 2.04
C GLU A 93 -14.11 10.34 1.88
N HIS A 94 -15.19 10.57 1.13
CA HIS A 94 -15.81 11.88 0.97
C HIS A 94 -17.30 11.73 0.70
N GLY A 95 -18.17 12.14 1.63
CA GLY A 95 -19.62 11.94 1.50
C GLY A 95 -19.97 10.49 1.11
N HIS A 96 -20.68 10.31 0.00
CA HIS A 96 -21.05 8.99 -0.53
C HIS A 96 -19.96 8.32 -1.40
N TRP A 97 -18.74 8.86 -1.43
CA TRP A 97 -17.68 8.42 -2.31
C TRP A 97 -16.53 7.80 -1.53
N ARG A 98 -15.97 6.73 -2.09
CA ARG A 98 -14.80 6.05 -1.57
C ARG A 98 -13.72 6.06 -2.63
N ARG A 99 -12.53 6.52 -2.28
CA ARG A 99 -11.36 6.48 -3.16
C ARG A 99 -10.79 5.07 -3.10
N VAL A 100 -10.98 4.32 -4.17
CA VAL A 100 -10.54 2.93 -4.30
C VAL A 100 -9.25 2.84 -5.11
N ARG A 101 -8.47 1.80 -4.83
CA ARG A 101 -7.28 1.39 -5.57
C ARG A 101 -7.31 -0.13 -5.77
N ASP A 102 -6.96 -0.61 -6.95
CA ASP A 102 -6.79 -2.03 -7.27
C ASP A 102 -5.35 -2.52 -6.98
N ARG A 103 -5.09 -3.77 -7.35
CA ARG A 103 -3.78 -4.42 -7.25
C ARG A 103 -2.69 -3.64 -8.00
N ASP A 104 -3.01 -3.13 -9.19
CA ASP A 104 -2.07 -2.43 -10.06
C ASP A 104 -1.88 -0.96 -9.68
N GLY A 105 -2.55 -0.50 -8.62
CA GLY A 105 -2.49 0.88 -8.14
C GLY A 105 -3.47 1.82 -8.84
N ALA A 106 -4.20 1.34 -9.85
CA ALA A 106 -5.21 2.08 -10.59
C ALA A 106 -6.49 2.22 -9.76
N GLY A 107 -7.26 3.28 -10.03
CA GLY A 107 -8.47 3.55 -9.26
C GLY A 107 -8.88 5.01 -9.29
N GLY A 108 -9.64 5.42 -8.28
CA GLY A 108 -10.32 6.71 -8.25
C GLY A 108 -11.52 6.66 -7.32
N TRP A 109 -12.52 7.50 -7.56
CA TRP A 109 -13.71 7.62 -6.71
C TRP A 109 -14.84 6.73 -7.20
N MET A 110 -15.33 5.87 -6.32
CA MET A 110 -16.48 5.01 -6.55
C MET A 110 -17.58 5.32 -5.53
N HIS A 111 -18.83 5.26 -5.97
CA HIS A 111 -19.98 5.41 -5.07
C HIS A 111 -20.07 4.19 -4.13
N TYR A 112 -20.30 4.41 -2.82
CA TYR A 112 -20.26 3.32 -1.83
C TYR A 112 -21.24 2.18 -2.11
N ALA A 113 -22.37 2.46 -2.76
CA ALA A 113 -23.39 1.46 -3.09
C ALA A 113 -22.90 0.34 -4.03
N LEU A 114 -21.79 0.57 -4.73
CA LEU A 114 -21.15 -0.41 -5.63
C LEU A 114 -20.19 -1.34 -4.87
N LEU A 115 -19.92 -1.05 -3.59
CA LEU A 115 -18.95 -1.74 -2.76
C LEU A 115 -19.64 -2.62 -1.71
N SER A 116 -18.93 -3.66 -1.28
CA SER A 116 -19.34 -4.56 -0.19
C SER A 116 -18.22 -4.70 0.83
N GLY A 117 -18.60 -4.85 2.10
CA GLY A 117 -17.68 -5.21 3.18
C GLY A 117 -17.24 -6.68 3.16
N VAL A 118 -17.83 -7.51 2.29
CA VAL A 118 -17.40 -8.90 2.10
C VAL A 118 -15.94 -8.90 1.65
N ARG A 119 -15.09 -9.59 2.40
CA ARG A 119 -13.65 -9.65 2.14
C ARG A 119 -13.36 -10.71 1.09
N THR A 120 -12.73 -10.27 0.01
CA THR A 120 -12.19 -11.14 -1.03
C THR A 120 -10.70 -10.88 -1.18
N VAL A 121 -10.02 -11.86 -1.74
CA VAL A 121 -8.60 -11.80 -2.05
C VAL A 121 -8.35 -12.19 -3.50
N LEU A 122 -7.27 -11.69 -4.07
CA LEU A 122 -6.78 -12.05 -5.40
C LEU A 122 -5.53 -12.91 -5.25
N VAL A 123 -5.50 -14.07 -5.89
CA VAL A 123 -4.32 -14.94 -5.92
C VAL A 123 -3.25 -14.34 -6.84
N GLU A 124 -2.03 -14.19 -6.33
CA GLU A 124 -0.89 -13.58 -7.04
C GLU A 124 0.18 -14.59 -7.49
N LYS A 125 0.02 -15.86 -7.14
CA LYS A 125 0.92 -16.94 -7.53
C LYS A 125 0.16 -17.91 -8.40
N ASP A 126 0.76 -18.26 -9.54
CA ASP A 126 0.18 -19.28 -10.39
C ASP A 126 0.30 -20.67 -9.75
N MET A 127 -0.73 -21.50 -9.95
CA MET A 127 -0.87 -22.82 -9.33
C MET A 127 -0.59 -22.82 -7.82
N MET A 128 -1.08 -21.82 -7.10
CA MET A 128 -0.90 -21.66 -5.66
C MET A 128 -1.55 -22.84 -4.92
N PRO A 129 -0.78 -23.63 -4.14
CA PRO A 129 -1.34 -24.74 -3.39
C PRO A 129 -2.23 -24.22 -2.25
N VAL A 130 -3.40 -24.85 -2.11
CA VAL A 130 -4.33 -24.62 -1.01
C VAL A 130 -4.32 -25.86 -0.13
N HIS A 131 -3.89 -25.69 1.11
CA HIS A 131 -3.67 -26.78 2.07
C HIS A 131 -4.90 -27.04 2.92
N SER A 132 -5.03 -28.27 3.44
CA SER A 132 -6.10 -28.64 4.38
C SER A 132 -6.00 -27.92 5.74
N ARG A 133 -4.81 -27.50 6.14
CA ARG A 133 -4.51 -26.77 7.40
C ARG A 133 -3.43 -25.70 7.13
N PRO A 134 -3.22 -24.73 8.04
CA PRO A 134 -2.17 -23.71 7.91
C PRO A 134 -0.77 -24.28 8.22
N ASP A 135 -0.37 -25.34 7.50
CA ASP A 135 0.95 -25.97 7.56
C ASP A 135 1.29 -26.48 6.16
N PRO A 136 2.45 -26.11 5.59
CA PRO A 136 2.82 -26.46 4.21
C PRO A 136 3.05 -27.96 4.00
N ARG A 137 3.18 -28.76 5.07
CA ARG A 137 3.34 -30.22 5.01
C ARG A 137 2.01 -30.96 4.94
N THR A 138 0.89 -30.25 5.02
CA THR A 138 -0.43 -30.88 5.01
C THR A 138 -0.94 -31.10 3.59
N PRO A 139 -1.85 -32.06 3.36
CA PRO A 139 -2.35 -32.35 2.02
C PRO A 139 -2.90 -31.11 1.32
N VAL A 140 -2.55 -30.97 0.04
CA VAL A 140 -3.09 -29.95 -0.87
C VAL A 140 -4.47 -30.40 -1.33
N VAL A 141 -5.48 -29.57 -1.08
CA VAL A 141 -6.89 -29.85 -1.41
C VAL A 141 -7.35 -29.19 -2.71
N ALA A 142 -6.61 -28.18 -3.17
CA ALA A 142 -6.81 -27.51 -4.46
C ALA A 142 -5.52 -26.77 -4.87
N ALA A 143 -5.41 -26.42 -6.14
CA ALA A 143 -4.43 -25.45 -6.63
C ALA A 143 -5.17 -24.34 -7.37
N PHE A 144 -4.93 -23.08 -7.00
CA PHE A 144 -5.58 -21.93 -7.61
C PHE A 144 -4.64 -21.24 -8.59
N GLU A 145 -5.15 -20.93 -9.77
CA GLU A 145 -4.43 -20.17 -10.79
C GLU A 145 -4.25 -18.70 -10.39
N LEU A 146 -3.29 -18.05 -11.04
CA LEU A 146 -3.10 -16.60 -10.94
C LEU A 146 -4.39 -15.85 -11.30
N GLY A 147 -4.76 -14.85 -10.49
CA GLY A 147 -5.93 -14.01 -10.75
C GLY A 147 -7.26 -14.60 -10.30
N VAL A 148 -7.27 -15.79 -9.67
CA VAL A 148 -8.45 -16.31 -8.99
C VAL A 148 -8.86 -15.36 -7.87
N VAL A 149 -10.13 -14.97 -7.85
CA VAL A 149 -10.74 -14.22 -6.76
C VAL A 149 -11.38 -15.21 -5.79
N ALA A 150 -10.97 -15.16 -4.52
CA ALA A 150 -11.46 -16.04 -3.47
C ALA A 150 -12.07 -15.23 -2.32
N ARG A 151 -13.04 -15.81 -1.61
CA ARG A 151 -13.54 -15.25 -0.36
C ARG A 151 -12.55 -15.49 0.77
N LEU A 152 -12.29 -14.46 1.56
CA LEU A 152 -11.40 -14.50 2.72
C LEU A 152 -12.19 -14.90 3.98
N GLY A 153 -11.77 -15.97 4.64
CA GLY A 153 -12.24 -16.39 5.96
C GLY A 153 -11.29 -15.92 7.06
N GLU A 154 -11.04 -16.81 8.02
CA GLU A 154 -10.01 -16.67 9.04
C GLU A 154 -8.65 -16.37 8.39
N CYS A 155 -7.88 -15.44 8.95
CA CYS A 155 -6.51 -15.21 8.54
C CYS A 155 -5.62 -14.89 9.74
N GLY A 156 -4.59 -15.72 9.93
CA GLY A 156 -3.54 -15.52 10.91
C GLY A 156 -2.35 -14.75 10.32
N PRO A 157 -1.17 -14.79 10.97
CA PRO A 157 0.01 -14.05 10.53
C PRO A 157 0.48 -14.43 9.12
N ASP A 158 0.58 -15.72 8.84
CA ASP A 158 1.16 -16.22 7.57
C ASP A 158 0.16 -16.95 6.69
N TRP A 159 -1.01 -17.30 7.23
CA TRP A 159 -1.97 -18.19 6.58
C TRP A 159 -3.37 -17.60 6.58
N CYS A 160 -4.01 -17.58 5.43
CA CYS A 160 -5.41 -17.23 5.29
C CYS A 160 -6.22 -18.42 4.80
N ARG A 161 -7.37 -18.64 5.43
CA ARG A 161 -8.40 -19.54 4.94
C ARG A 161 -9.15 -18.87 3.79
N ILE A 162 -9.15 -19.51 2.62
CA ILE A 162 -9.78 -18.98 1.41
C ILE A 162 -10.75 -19.99 0.81
N SER A 163 -11.73 -19.50 0.04
CA SER A 163 -12.66 -20.35 -0.70
C SER A 163 -13.02 -19.79 -2.07
N ALA A 164 -12.97 -20.65 -3.08
CA ALA A 164 -13.32 -20.35 -4.47
C ALA A 164 -13.70 -21.65 -5.21
N GLY A 165 -14.64 -21.57 -6.15
CA GLY A 165 -14.98 -22.72 -7.02
C GLY A 165 -15.45 -23.98 -6.28
N GLY A 166 -16.00 -23.85 -5.07
CA GLY A 166 -16.40 -24.99 -4.23
C GLY A 166 -15.29 -25.58 -3.35
N TYR A 167 -14.04 -25.18 -3.57
CA TYR A 167 -12.90 -25.57 -2.75
C TYR A 167 -12.69 -24.60 -1.59
N ARG A 168 -12.19 -25.13 -0.47
CA ARG A 168 -11.86 -24.36 0.74
C ARG A 168 -10.63 -24.96 1.41
N GLY A 169 -9.70 -24.10 1.80
CA GLY A 169 -8.52 -24.49 2.58
C GLY A 169 -7.69 -23.27 2.96
N TRP A 170 -6.41 -23.49 3.23
CA TRP A 170 -5.46 -22.50 3.73
C TRP A 170 -4.41 -22.19 2.68
N ALA A 171 -4.20 -20.91 2.41
CA ALA A 171 -3.18 -20.42 1.51
C ALA A 171 -2.22 -19.49 2.27
N GLU A 172 -0.96 -19.45 1.82
CA GLU A 172 0.03 -18.52 2.36
C GLU A 172 -0.38 -17.08 2.04
N LYS A 173 -0.44 -16.23 3.07
CA LYS A 173 -0.86 -14.83 2.98
C LYS A 173 0.00 -14.04 1.99
N ALA A 174 1.29 -14.36 1.91
CA ALA A 174 2.25 -13.70 1.02
C ALA A 174 1.90 -13.79 -0.47
N HIS A 175 0.97 -14.68 -0.86
CA HIS A 175 0.52 -14.87 -2.23
C HIS A 175 -0.87 -14.29 -2.51
N LEU A 176 -1.41 -13.50 -1.58
CA LEU A 176 -2.75 -12.94 -1.64
C LEU A 176 -2.73 -11.41 -1.64
N TRP A 177 -3.51 -10.81 -2.55
CA TRP A 177 -3.96 -9.43 -2.38
C TRP A 177 -5.28 -9.35 -1.66
N GLY A 178 -5.59 -8.20 -1.05
CA GLY A 178 -6.88 -7.98 -0.39
C GLY A 178 -6.85 -8.25 1.11
N VAL A 179 -5.66 -8.50 1.65
CA VAL A 179 -5.36 -8.68 3.07
C VAL A 179 -4.04 -7.95 3.38
N ALA A 180 -3.96 -7.21 4.49
CA ALA A 180 -2.72 -6.54 4.87
C ALA A 180 -1.73 -7.55 5.49
N PRO A 181 -0.40 -7.34 5.39
CA PRO A 181 0.58 -8.25 5.96
C PRO A 181 0.37 -8.52 7.46
N ASP A 182 0.03 -7.49 8.23
CA ASP A 182 -0.23 -7.49 9.66
C ASP A 182 -1.70 -7.77 10.02
N GLU A 183 -2.58 -7.96 9.04
CA GLU A 183 -4.00 -8.20 9.28
C GLU A 183 -4.22 -9.59 9.88
N ILE A 184 -4.91 -9.63 11.02
CA ILE A 184 -5.43 -10.84 11.66
C ILE A 184 -6.95 -10.79 11.64
N ARG A 185 -7.58 -11.91 11.31
CA ARG A 185 -9.03 -12.03 11.11
C ARG A 185 -9.53 -13.38 11.64
N ASP A 186 -10.60 -13.33 12.42
CA ASP A 186 -11.37 -14.50 12.85
C ASP A 186 -12.59 -14.76 11.94
#